data_AF-A0A7S0F2Y5-F1
#
_entry.id   AF-A0A7S0F2Y5-F1
#
_cell.length_a   1.000
_cell.length_b   1.000
_cell.length_c   1.000
_cell.angle_alpha   90.00
_cell.angle_beta   90.00
_cell.angle_gamma   90.00
#
_symmetry.space_group_name_H-M   'P 1'
#
loop_
_entity.id
_entity.type
_entity.pdbx_description
1 polymer ?
#
loop_
_entity_poly.entity_id
_entity_poly.type
_entity_poly.pdbx_seq_one_letter_code
_entity_poly.pdbx_strand_id
1 'polypeptide(L)'
;QTFSHVLHLGWYGFGEPESGIQEMLVGLGTDADPTAIRGFQTVGTGREAVMTALQLTEGHVRVTVRAQNRARLYTENNITITVDSTPPECSNLGVATPDAGYFYYD
;
A
#
# COMPACT_ATOMS: atom_id res chain seq x y z
N GLN A 1 -0.68 7.75 -18.71
CA GLN A 1 -1.29 6.47 -18.25
C GLN A 1 -1.77 6.72 -16.84
N THR A 2 -3.08 6.70 -16.58
CA THR A 2 -3.59 6.87 -15.22
C THR A 2 -3.60 5.50 -14.57
N PHE A 3 -2.59 5.21 -13.76
CA PHE A 3 -2.57 3.96 -12.99
C PHE A 3 -3.55 4.08 -11.82
N SER A 4 -4.49 3.15 -11.74
CA SER A 4 -5.35 3.00 -10.56
C SER A 4 -4.74 1.92 -9.67
N HIS A 5 -4.33 2.30 -8.47
CA HIS A 5 -3.85 1.38 -7.45
C HIS A 5 -5.03 0.78 -6.68
N VAL A 6 -4.84 -0.44 -6.21
CA VAL A 6 -5.76 -1.15 -5.33
C VAL A 6 -4.99 -1.58 -4.09
N LEU A 7 -5.51 -1.26 -2.90
CA LEU A 7 -4.97 -1.72 -1.63
C LEU A 7 -5.94 -2.72 -1.00
N HIS A 8 -5.44 -3.92 -0.71
CA HIS A 8 -6.12 -4.95 0.06
C HIS A 8 -5.56 -4.93 1.47
N LEU A 9 -6.44 -4.76 2.45
CA LEU A 9 -6.08 -4.54 3.85
C LEU A 9 -6.75 -5.60 4.70
N GLY A 10 -6.00 -6.18 5.63
CA GLY A 10 -6.51 -7.11 6.64
C GLY A 10 -5.89 -6.78 7.99
N TRP A 11 -6.68 -6.86 9.05
CA TRP A 11 -6.23 -6.53 10.40
C TRP A 11 -6.85 -7.45 11.46
N TYR A 12 -6.14 -7.56 12.57
CA TYR A 12 -6.54 -8.37 13.71
C TYR A 12 -6.07 -7.69 15.01
N GLY A 13 -6.45 -8.24 16.15
CA GLY A 13 -5.97 -7.76 17.45
C GLY A 13 -6.73 -6.56 18.03
N PHE A 14 -7.65 -5.95 17.28
CA PHE A 14 -8.61 -5.02 17.87
C PHE A 14 -9.60 -5.78 18.75
N GLY A 15 -9.66 -5.42 20.02
CA GLY A 15 -10.58 -5.97 21.01
C GLY A 15 -10.98 -4.91 22.01
N GLU A 16 -12.23 -4.93 22.44
CA GLU A 16 -12.74 -4.03 23.46
C GLU A 16 -13.52 -4.86 24.49
N PRO A 17 -13.02 -4.97 25.73
CA PRO A 17 -13.58 -5.87 26.73
C PRO A 17 -14.88 -5.38 27.38
N GLU A 18 -15.16 -4.07 27.34
CA GLU A 18 -16.33 -3.49 28.01
C GLU A 18 -17.60 -3.56 27.15
N SER A 19 -17.59 -3.00 25.94
CA SER A 19 -18.81 -2.92 25.11
C SER A 19 -18.72 -3.64 23.77
N GLY A 20 -17.54 -4.14 23.39
CA GLY A 20 -17.28 -4.74 22.09
C GLY A 20 -17.27 -3.71 20.96
N ILE A 21 -16.47 -4.01 19.93
CA ILE A 21 -16.32 -3.13 18.77
C ILE A 21 -17.66 -3.01 18.04
N GLN A 22 -18.15 -1.79 17.91
CA GLN A 22 -19.35 -1.47 17.15
C GLN A 22 -19.03 -1.31 15.67
N GLU A 23 -17.92 -0.62 15.37
CA GLU A 23 -17.56 -0.26 14.02
C GLU A 23 -16.05 -0.19 13.84
N MET A 24 -15.59 -0.59 12.66
CA MET A 24 -14.23 -0.48 12.20
C MET A 24 -14.23 0.45 11.00
N LEU A 25 -13.34 1.43 11.02
CA LEU A 25 -13.17 2.39 9.96
C LEU A 25 -11.75 2.31 9.42
N VAL A 26 -11.59 2.51 8.13
CA VAL A 26 -10.29 2.51 7.48
C VAL A 26 -10.10 3.78 6.66
N GLY A 27 -8.98 4.44 6.85
CA GLY A 27 -8.58 5.67 6.17
C GLY A 27 -7.21 5.51 5.52
N LEU A 28 -6.94 6.35 4.52
CA LEU A 28 -5.66 6.41 3.82
C LEU A 28 -5.21 7.86 3.73
N GLY A 29 -3.96 8.11 4.08
CA GLY A 29 -3.42 9.45 4.06
C GLY A 29 -1.91 9.48 4.21
N THR A 30 -1.42 10.49 4.91
CA THR A 30 -0.01 10.74 5.19
C THR A 30 0.25 10.67 6.69
N ASP A 31 1.49 10.91 7.10
CA ASP A 31 1.84 10.99 8.53
C ASP A 31 1.12 12.15 9.24
N ALA A 32 0.96 13.28 8.55
CA ALA A 32 0.34 14.50 9.09
C ALA A 32 -1.20 14.47 9.07
N ASP A 33 -1.79 13.80 8.08
CA ASP A 33 -3.24 13.67 7.95
C ASP A 33 -3.61 12.24 7.48
N PRO A 34 -4.21 11.41 8.37
CA PRO A 34 -4.55 10.01 8.07
C PRO A 34 -5.68 9.86 7.04
N THR A 35 -6.31 10.97 6.62
CA THR A 35 -7.43 11.01 5.68
C THR A 35 -7.16 11.77 4.41
N ALA A 36 -5.92 12.26 4.22
CA ALA A 36 -5.54 13.12 3.10
C ALA A 36 -5.83 12.55 1.70
N ILE A 37 -5.80 11.21 1.57
CA ILE A 37 -6.02 10.53 0.27
C ILE A 37 -7.43 9.94 0.23
N ARG A 38 -7.89 9.34 1.33
CA ARG A 38 -9.23 8.78 1.48
C ARG A 38 -9.68 8.89 2.93
N GLY A 39 -10.81 9.54 3.12
CA GLY A 39 -11.48 9.63 4.42
C GLY A 39 -11.85 8.26 4.98
N PHE A 40 -12.06 8.22 6.30
CA PHE A 40 -12.47 7.00 6.99
C PHE A 40 -13.76 6.43 6.41
N GLN A 41 -13.69 5.20 5.91
CA GLN A 41 -14.83 4.43 5.43
C GLN A 41 -15.14 3.34 6.45
N THR A 42 -16.42 3.20 6.80
CA THR A 42 -16.87 2.09 7.65
C THR A 42 -16.81 0.77 6.90
N VAL A 43 -16.39 -0.27 7.61
CA VAL A 43 -16.53 -1.67 7.19
C VAL A 43 -17.35 -2.48 8.18
N GLY A 44 -18.15 -1.80 9.03
CA GLY A 44 -18.89 -2.44 10.11
C GLY A 44 -17.94 -3.15 11.08
N THR A 45 -18.18 -4.42 11.40
CA THR A 45 -17.27 -5.24 12.22
C THR A 45 -16.28 -6.07 11.39
N GLY A 46 -16.17 -5.77 10.10
CA GLY A 46 -15.26 -6.44 9.17
C GLY A 46 -13.79 -6.27 9.58
N ARG A 47 -12.98 -7.27 9.23
CA ARG A 47 -11.53 -7.30 9.48
C ARG A 47 -10.68 -7.08 8.23
N GLU A 48 -11.36 -6.76 7.12
CA GLU A 48 -10.76 -6.62 5.81
C GLU A 48 -11.40 -5.44 5.08
N ALA A 49 -10.63 -4.79 4.21
CA ALA A 49 -11.11 -3.75 3.32
C ALA A 49 -10.36 -3.76 1.99
N VAL A 50 -11.04 -3.33 0.94
CA VAL A 50 -10.42 -3.08 -0.37
C VAL A 50 -10.65 -1.62 -0.75
N MET A 51 -9.56 -0.89 -0.96
CA MET A 51 -9.60 0.48 -1.49
C MET A 51 -9.20 0.46 -2.96
N THR A 52 -10.09 0.88 -3.84
CA THR A 52 -9.88 0.93 -5.28
C THR A 52 -9.79 2.37 -5.78
N ALA A 53 -9.37 2.53 -7.04
CA ALA A 53 -9.27 3.81 -7.73
C ALA A 53 -8.37 4.83 -7.01
N LEU A 54 -7.26 4.34 -6.44
CA LEU A 54 -6.28 5.18 -5.76
C LEU A 54 -5.24 5.70 -6.76
N GLN A 55 -4.90 6.97 -6.65
CA GLN A 55 -3.84 7.61 -7.42
C GLN A 55 -2.65 7.90 -6.50
N LEU A 56 -1.92 6.84 -6.16
CA LEU A 56 -0.74 6.95 -5.31
C LEU A 56 0.45 7.41 -6.14
N THR A 57 1.25 8.30 -5.56
CA THR A 57 2.51 8.78 -6.13
C THR A 57 3.67 8.17 -5.34
N GLU A 58 4.87 8.22 -5.93
CA GLU A 58 6.13 7.90 -5.25
C GLU A 58 6.18 8.50 -3.83
N GLY A 59 6.59 7.69 -2.86
CA GLY A 59 6.77 8.13 -1.47
C GLY A 59 6.07 7.23 -0.44
N HIS A 60 5.62 7.83 0.66
CA HIS A 60 5.01 7.10 1.78
C HIS A 60 3.55 7.48 1.97
N VAL A 61 2.71 6.46 2.13
CA VAL A 61 1.31 6.62 2.52
C VAL A 61 1.05 5.84 3.81
N ARG A 62 0.12 6.32 4.62
CA ARG A 62 -0.29 5.70 5.87
C ARG A 62 -1.71 5.19 5.75
N VAL A 63 -1.90 3.92 6.08
CA VAL A 63 -3.22 3.32 6.28
C VAL A 63 -3.51 3.34 7.77
N THR A 64 -4.66 3.88 8.16
CA THR A 64 -5.12 3.92 9.55
C THR A 64 -6.40 3.12 9.69
N VAL A 65 -6.41 2.18 10.63
CA VAL A 65 -7.59 1.41 11.04
C VAL A 65 -8.03 1.91 12.41
N ARG A 66 -9.29 2.31 12.51
CA ARG A 66 -9.94 2.82 13.72
C ARG A 66 -10.99 1.82 14.18
N ALA A 67 -10.90 1.32 15.40
CA ALA A 67 -11.97 0.56 16.04
C ALA A 67 -12.75 1.48 16.98
N GLN A 68 -14.06 1.55 16.81
CA GLN A 68 -14.96 2.41 17.58
C GLN A 68 -15.97 1.56 18.35
N ASN A 69 -16.19 1.94 19.61
CA ASN A 69 -17.13 1.29 20.51
C ASN A 69 -18.51 1.94 20.53
N ARG A 70 -19.43 1.33 21.30
CA ARG A 70 -20.82 1.83 21.46
C ARG A 70 -20.92 3.22 22.09
N ALA A 71 -19.91 3.62 22.85
CA ALA A 71 -19.81 4.96 23.44
C ALA A 71 -19.17 5.99 22.50
N ARG A 72 -18.87 5.62 21.24
CA ARG A 72 -18.16 6.44 20.24
C ARG A 72 -16.71 6.79 20.62
N LEU A 73 -16.14 6.07 21.56
CA LEU A 73 -14.69 6.09 21.81
C LEU A 73 -14.00 5.20 20.79
N TYR A 74 -12.77 5.55 20.43
CA TYR A 74 -12.03 4.81 19.44
C TYR A 74 -10.57 4.60 19.82
N THR A 75 -10.00 3.52 19.28
CA THR A 75 -8.56 3.27 19.24
C THR A 75 -8.14 3.12 17.78
N GLU A 76 -6.89 3.49 17.47
CA GLU A 76 -6.36 3.45 16.13
C GLU A 76 -5.05 2.68 16.09
N ASN A 77 -4.83 2.00 14.98
CA ASN A 77 -3.53 1.47 14.62
C ASN A 77 -3.26 1.77 13.14
N ASN A 78 -2.00 1.91 12.77
CA ASN A 78 -1.63 2.31 11.42
C ASN A 78 -0.41 1.55 10.91
N ILE A 79 -0.28 1.50 9.59
CA ILE A 79 0.88 0.98 8.89
C ILE A 79 1.28 1.95 7.78
N THR A 80 2.59 2.10 7.58
CA THR A 80 3.14 2.89 6.48
C THR A 80 3.48 1.98 5.30
N ILE A 81 3.08 2.40 4.10
CA ILE A 81 3.36 1.73 2.84
C ILE A 81 4.24 2.66 2.00
N THR A 82 5.35 2.12 1.49
CA THR A 82 6.21 2.82 0.53
C THR A 82 5.74 2.48 -0.89
N VAL A 83 5.45 3.50 -1.68
CA VAL A 83 5.08 3.40 -3.09
C VAL A 83 6.35 3.70 -3.89
N ASP A 84 6.87 2.68 -4.56
CA ASP A 84 8.02 2.76 -5.46
C ASP A 84 7.55 2.50 -6.89
N SER A 85 7.72 3.52 -7.72
CA SER A 85 7.38 3.57 -9.14
C SER A 85 8.61 3.61 -10.04
N THR A 86 9.81 3.44 -9.48
CA THR A 86 11.05 3.44 -10.23
C THR A 86 11.17 2.16 -11.08
N PRO A 87 11.37 2.28 -12.41
CA PRO A 87 11.51 1.11 -13.26
C PRO A 87 12.89 0.46 -13.05
N PRO A 88 13.01 -0.88 -13.16
CA PRO A 88 14.31 -1.52 -13.14
C PRO A 88 15.15 -1.10 -14.36
N GLU A 89 16.43 -0.81 -14.15
CA GLU A 89 17.35 -0.52 -15.25
C GLU A 89 17.92 -1.83 -15.84
N CYS A 90 17.92 -1.94 -17.17
CA CYS A 90 18.60 -3.02 -17.88
C CYS A 90 19.94 -2.49 -18.39
N SER A 91 21.06 -3.08 -17.94
CA SER A 91 22.37 -2.79 -18.51
C SER A 91 22.51 -3.43 -19.90
N ASN A 92 23.41 -2.88 -20.71
CA ASN A 92 23.60 -3.32 -22.09
C ASN A 92 24.03 -4.79 -22.15
N LEU A 93 23.27 -5.64 -22.84
CA LEU A 93 23.65 -7.02 -23.15
C LEU A 93 24.80 -7.00 -24.18
N GLY A 94 26.02 -7.20 -23.70
CA GLY A 94 27.17 -7.40 -24.58
C GLY A 94 27.10 -8.76 -25.24
N VAL A 95 26.71 -8.81 -26.53
CA VAL A 95 26.97 -9.99 -27.36
C VAL A 95 28.46 -9.98 -27.68
N ALA A 96 29.23 -10.83 -27.00
CA ALA A 96 30.59 -11.12 -27.43
C ALA A 96 30.50 -11.87 -28.78
N THR A 97 30.88 -11.22 -29.87
CA THR A 97 31.23 -11.96 -31.09
C THR A 97 32.44 -12.83 -30.75
N PRO A 98 32.47 -14.14 -31.10
CA PRO A 98 33.68 -14.92 -30.97
C PRO A 98 34.78 -14.21 -31.76
N ASP A 99 35.95 -14.11 -31.11
CA ASP A 99 37.14 -13.43 -31.58
C ASP A 99 37.38 -13.66 -33.08
N ALA A 100 37.69 -12.59 -33.80
CA ALA A 100 37.99 -12.64 -35.23
C ALA A 100 39.32 -13.37 -35.42
N GLY A 101 39.27 -14.70 -35.40
CA GLY A 101 40.39 -15.57 -35.73
C GLY A 101 40.88 -15.24 -37.14
N TYR A 102 42.10 -14.73 -37.21
CA TYR A 102 42.86 -14.58 -38.45
C TYR A 102 42.97 -15.93 -39.16
N PHE A 103 42.48 -16.02 -40.40
CA PHE A 103 42.85 -17.10 -41.31
C PHE A 103 43.64 -16.51 -42.47
N TYR A 104 44.92 -16.92 -42.56
CA TYR A 104 45.83 -16.63 -43.66
C TYR A 104 45.34 -17.34 -44.94
N TYR A 105 45.51 -16.69 -46.10
CA TYR A 105 45.37 -17.33 -47.41
C TYR A 105 46.68 -18.04 -47.77
N ASP A 106 46.59 -19.30 -48.20
CA ASP A 106 47.64 -19.98 -48.98
C ASP A 106 47.64 -19.45 -50.42
#